data_AF-A0A7R9LRV5-F1
#
_entry.id   AF-A0A7R9LRV5-F1
#
_cell.length_a   1.000
_cell.length_b   1.000
_cell.length_c   1.000
_cell.angle_alpha   90.00
_cell.angle_beta   90.00
_cell.angle_gamma   90.00
#
_symmetry.space_group_name_H-M   'P 1'
#
loop_
_entity.id
_entity.type
_entity.pdbx_description
1 polymer ?
#
loop_
_entity_poly.entity_id
_entity_poly.type
_entity_poly.pdbx_seq_one_letter_code
_entity_poly.pdbx_strand_id
1 'polypeptide(L)'
;RLWAKILEFKDKRVKAITEIVNSIKVLKLYAWEGSFMDQVLKLRLQETNTLSSIMKLGTIQIAIIVATPFLVSLVSFTAFILISNNNILDANKAFVSLLLFNIMSK
;
A
#
# COMPACT_ATOMS: atom_id res chain seq x y z
N ARG A 1 5.36 -10.42 6.20
CA ARG A 1 6.81 -10.47 5.87
C ARG A 1 7.38 -9.09 5.54
N LEU A 2 6.90 -8.36 4.52
CA LEU A 2 7.42 -7.02 4.18
C LEU A 2 7.27 -5.98 5.31
N TRP A 3 6.13 -5.98 6.01
CA TRP A 3 5.87 -5.12 7.17
C TRP A 3 6.84 -5.36 8.34
N ALA A 4 7.21 -6.61 8.59
CA ALA A 4 8.23 -6.93 9.60
C ALA A 4 9.61 -6.43 9.16
N LYS A 5 9.93 -6.57 7.86
CA LYS A 5 11.22 -6.13 7.29
C LYS A 5 11.40 -4.62 7.34
N ILE A 6 10.34 -3.83 7.13
CA ILE A 6 10.42 -2.37 7.28
C ILE A 6 10.61 -1.96 8.74
N LEU A 7 9.95 -2.64 9.69
CA LEU A 7 10.20 -2.42 11.12
C LEU A 7 11.65 -2.71 11.48
N GLU A 8 12.19 -3.84 11.00
CA GLU A 8 13.59 -4.23 11.22
C GLU A 8 14.58 -3.18 10.70
N PHE A 9 14.40 -2.69 9.47
CA PHE A 9 15.28 -1.65 8.91
C PHE A 9 15.14 -0.31 9.65
N LYS A 10 13.92 0.04 10.05
CA LYS A 10 13.66 1.24 10.84
C LYS A 10 14.34 1.16 12.21
N ASP A 11 14.25 0.02 12.90
CA ASP A 11 14.88 -0.18 14.21
C ASP A 11 16.40 -0.15 14.09
N LYS A 12 16.98 -0.79 13.06
CA LYS A 12 18.42 -0.70 12.76
C LYS A 12 18.88 0.73 12.53
N ARG A 13 18.12 1.51 11.75
CA ARG A 13 18.42 2.93 11.48
C ARG A 13 18.38 3.76 12.76
N VAL A 14 17.33 3.61 13.58
CA VAL A 14 17.19 4.34 14.84
C VAL A 14 18.33 3.99 15.79
N LYS A 15 18.67 2.71 15.92
CA LYS A 15 19.81 2.27 16.74
C LYS A 15 21.13 2.89 16.28
N ALA A 16 21.42 2.87 14.98
CA ALA A 16 22.65 3.45 14.42
C ALA A 16 22.73 4.97 14.69
N ILE A 17 21.63 5.70 14.52
CA ILE A 17 21.58 7.14 14.80
C ILE A 17 21.81 7.41 16.29
N THR A 18 21.22 6.61 17.19
CA THR A 18 21.42 6.74 18.63
C THR A 18 22.90 6.53 19.01
N GLU A 19 23.57 5.53 18.45
CA GLU A 19 25.00 5.27 18.67
C GLU A 19 25.89 6.44 18.19
N ILE A 20 25.56 7.01 17.03
CA ILE A 20 26.25 8.19 16.47
C ILE A 20 26.10 9.40 17.38
N VAL A 21 24.88 9.69 17.86
CA VAL A 21 24.61 10.85 18.73
C VAL A 21 25.33 10.70 20.07
N ASN A 22 25.33 9.50 20.66
CA ASN A 22 26.05 9.23 21.90
C ASN A 22 27.57 9.42 21.76
N SER A 23 28.13 9.14 20.58
CA SER A 23 29.58 9.18 20.32
C SER A 23 30.04 10.41 19.52
N ILE A 24 29.20 11.44 19.39
CA ILE A 24 29.39 12.53 18.41
C ILE A 24 30.71 13.31 18.58
N LYS A 25 31.21 13.46 19.81
CA LYS A 25 32.47 14.17 20.10
C LYS A 25 33.66 13.46 19.45
N VAL A 26 33.69 12.13 19.52
CA VAL A 26 34.76 11.30 18.94
C VAL A 26 34.68 11.35 17.41
N LEU A 27 33.48 11.23 16.84
CA LEU A 27 33.30 11.27 15.39
C LEU A 27 33.84 12.59 14.79
N LYS A 28 33.54 13.74 15.44
CA LYS A 28 34.04 15.05 14.98
C LYS A 28 35.55 15.20 15.14
N LEU A 29 36.14 14.62 16.18
CA LEU A 29 37.59 14.70 16.42
C LEU A 29 38.40 13.96 15.33
N TYR A 30 37.83 12.90 14.77
CA TYR A 30 38.44 12.10 13.69
C TYR A 30 37.89 12.38 12.29
N ALA A 31 37.00 13.37 12.13
CA ALA A 31 36.32 13.69 10.87
C ALA A 31 35.61 12.47 10.23
N TRP A 32 35.03 11.58 11.05
CA TRP A 32 34.38 10.34 10.60
C TRP A 32 32.89 10.52 10.24
N GLU A 33 32.35 11.74 10.29
CA GLU A 33 30.94 12.00 10.03
C GLU A 33 30.46 11.49 8.67
N GLY A 34 31.28 11.60 7.63
CA GLY A 34 30.94 11.15 6.27
C GLY A 34 30.72 9.64 6.20
N SER A 35 31.63 8.85 6.78
CA SER A 35 31.54 7.39 6.77
C SER A 35 30.31 6.88 7.52
N PHE A 36 29.97 7.49 8.66
CA PHE A 36 28.77 7.13 9.43
C PHE A 36 27.49 7.60 8.73
N MET A 37 27.51 8.75 8.05
CA MET A 37 26.40 9.21 7.23
C MET A 37 26.11 8.22 6.09
N ASP A 38 27.13 7.74 5.39
CA ASP A 38 26.98 6.76 4.33
C ASP A 38 26.37 5.43 4.83
N GLN A 39 26.72 5.00 6.04
CA GLN A 39 26.12 3.82 6.66
C GLN A 39 24.62 4.01 6.93
N VAL A 40 24.22 5.17 7.46
CA VAL A 40 22.80 5.49 7.70
C VAL A 40 22.03 5.62 6.38
N LEU A 41 22.64 6.21 5.35
CA LEU A 41 22.03 6.33 4.03
C LEU A 41 21.80 4.97 3.37
N LYS A 42 22.74 4.02 3.52
CA LYS A 42 22.53 2.63 3.05
C LYS A 42 21.32 1.97 3.71
N LEU A 43 21.15 2.13 5.03
CA LEU A 43 19.97 1.64 5.75
C LEU A 43 18.68 2.32 5.26
N ARG A 44 18.73 3.65 5.02
CA ARG A 44 17.60 4.41 4.49
C ARG A 44 17.19 3.96 3.10
N LEU A 45 18.15 3.61 2.23
CA LEU A 45 17.88 3.08 0.90
C LEU A 45 17.16 1.73 0.97
N GLN A 46 17.58 0.85 1.89
CA GLN A 46 16.92 -0.45 2.09
C GLN A 46 15.49 -0.31 2.63
N GLU A 47 15.28 0.62 3.56
CA GLU A 47 13.96 0.96 4.10
C GLU A 47 13.04 1.49 2.99
N THR A 48 13.50 2.48 2.22
CA THR A 48 12.71 3.13 1.14
C THR A 48 12.39 2.16 0.00
N ASN A 49 13.31 1.28 -0.39
CA ASN A 49 13.06 0.23 -1.38
C ASN A 49 11.97 -0.76 -0.90
N THR A 50 12.03 -1.16 0.37
CA THR A 50 11.04 -2.04 0.98
C THR A 50 9.67 -1.35 1.05
N LEU A 51 9.66 -0.08 1.47
CA LEU A 51 8.45 0.75 1.53
C LEU A 51 7.82 0.93 0.14
N SER A 52 8.62 1.21 -0.89
CA SER A 52 8.14 1.32 -2.27
C SER A 52 7.46 0.04 -2.74
N SER A 53 8.02 -1.12 -2.39
CA SER A 53 7.42 -2.42 -2.72
C SER A 53 6.07 -2.63 -2.03
N ILE A 54 5.95 -2.23 -0.76
CA ILE A 54 4.69 -2.26 -0.01
C ILE A 54 3.66 -1.32 -0.66
N MET A 55 4.06 -0.10 -1.01
CA MET A 55 3.18 0.89 -1.64
C MET A 55 2.65 0.39 -2.98
N LYS A 56 3.50 -0.21 -3.84
CA LYS A 56 3.05 -0.79 -5.11
C LYS A 56 1.93 -1.82 -4.91
N LEU A 57 2.09 -2.72 -3.94
CA LEU A 57 1.07 -3.71 -3.61
C LEU A 57 -0.20 -3.05 -3.03
N GLY A 58 -0.03 -2.07 -2.15
CA GLY A 58 -1.15 -1.32 -1.56
C GLY A 58 -1.96 -0.56 -2.61
N THR A 59 -1.31 0.10 -3.57
CA THR A 59 -1.99 0.80 -4.67
C THR A 59 -2.77 -0.17 -5.55
N ILE A 60 -2.22 -1.34 -5.88
CA ILE A 60 -2.94 -2.36 -6.65
C ILE A 60 -4.18 -2.84 -5.88
N GLN A 61 -4.03 -3.08 -4.58
CA GLN A 61 -5.15 -3.50 -3.73
C GLN A 61 -6.26 -2.44 -3.70
N ILE A 62 -5.91 -1.18 -3.51
CA ILE A 62 -6.88 -0.07 -3.52
C ILE A 62 -7.56 0.04 -4.89
N ALA A 63 -6.80 -0.08 -5.98
CA ALA A 63 -7.35 -0.04 -7.33
C ALA A 63 -8.40 -1.15 -7.56
N ILE A 64 -8.13 -2.36 -7.07
CA ILE A 64 -9.08 -3.48 -7.14
C ILE A 64 -10.34 -3.15 -6.35
N ILE A 65 -10.21 -2.72 -5.09
CA ILE A 65 -11.36 -2.40 -4.23
C ILE A 65 -12.25 -1.32 -4.85
N VAL A 66 -11.64 -0.28 -5.42
CA VAL A 66 -12.38 0.81 -6.09
C VAL A 66 -13.08 0.31 -7.37
N ALA A 67 -12.47 -0.63 -8.10
CA ALA A 67 -13.04 -1.18 -9.34
C ALA A 67 -14.10 -2.27 -9.10
N THR A 68 -14.08 -2.96 -7.95
CA THR A 68 -14.98 -4.07 -7.61
C THR A 68 -16.47 -3.76 -7.83
N PRO A 69 -17.07 -2.69 -7.27
CA PRO A 69 -18.51 -2.45 -7.41
C PRO A 69 -18.93 -2.24 -8.86
N PHE A 70 -18.06 -1.62 -9.67
CA PHE A 70 -18.29 -1.43 -11.10
C PHE A 70 -18.26 -2.77 -11.85
N LEU A 71 -17.24 -3.59 -11.63
CA LEU A 71 -17.11 -4.91 -12.26
C LEU A 71 -18.25 -5.85 -11.87
N VAL A 72 -18.63 -5.87 -10.59
CA VAL A 72 -19.74 -6.69 -10.08
C VAL A 72 -21.07 -6.27 -10.71
N SER A 73 -21.33 -4.96 -10.81
CA SER A 73 -22.52 -4.44 -11.47
C SER A 73 -22.57 -4.82 -12.96
N LEU A 74 -21.45 -4.68 -13.68
CA LEU A 74 -21.35 -5.02 -15.09
C LEU A 74 -21.63 -6.52 -15.32
N VAL A 75 -21.00 -7.39 -14.55
CA VAL A 75 -21.18 -8.85 -14.67
C VAL A 75 -22.61 -9.25 -14.29
N SER A 76 -23.18 -8.67 -13.24
CA SER A 76 -24.55 -9.00 -12.80
C SER A 76 -25.59 -8.58 -13.82
N PHE A 77 -25.49 -7.37 -14.37
CA PHE A 77 -26.46 -6.89 -15.38
C PHE A 77 -26.31 -7.61 -16.72
N THR A 78 -25.08 -7.91 -17.15
CA THR A 78 -24.87 -8.68 -18.38
C THR A 78 -25.41 -10.11 -18.24
N ALA A 79 -25.13 -10.80 -17.13
CA ALA A 79 -25.69 -12.12 -16.85
C ALA A 79 -27.23 -12.09 -16.78
N PHE A 80 -27.81 -11.07 -16.13
CA PHE A 80 -29.26 -10.93 -16.00
C PHE A 80 -30.00 -10.84 -17.34
N ILE A 81 -29.42 -10.12 -18.30
CA ILE A 81 -29.95 -9.97 -19.67
C ILE A 81 -29.75 -11.26 -20.48
N LEU A 82 -28.59 -11.92 -20.34
CA LEU A 82 -28.24 -13.11 -21.14
C LEU A 82 -29.04 -14.37 -20.76
N ILE A 83 -29.48 -14.50 -19.51
CA ILE A 83 -30.17 -15.71 -19.01
C ILE A 83 -31.59 -15.86 -19.60
N SER A 84 -32.31 -14.77 -19.87
CA SER A 84 -33.66 -14.85 -20.42
C SER A 84 -34.04 -13.56 -21.16
N ASN A 85 -34.51 -13.70 -22.41
CA ASN A 85 -35.05 -12.59 -23.19
C ASN A 85 -36.29 -11.92 -22.57
N ASN A 86 -36.89 -12.53 -21.55
CA ASN A 86 -38.03 -11.95 -20.82
C ASN A 86 -37.61 -11.06 -19.64
N ASN A 87 -36.31 -11.02 -19.31
CA ASN A 87 -35.78 -10.20 -18.22
C ASN A 87 -35.53 -8.76 -18.69
N ILE A 88 -36.51 -7.88 -18.48
CA ILE A 88 -36.37 -6.46 -18.77
C ILE A 88 -35.67 -5.77 -17.59
N LEU A 89 -34.51 -5.17 -17.86
CA LEU A 89 -33.76 -4.36 -16.90
C LEU A 89 -34.43 -2.99 -16.77
N ASP A 90 -35.37 -2.88 -15.82
CA ASP A 90 -36.02 -1.61 -15.47
C ASP A 90 -35.10 -0.70 -14.65
N ALA A 91 -35.26 0.62 -14.78
CA ALA A 91 -34.45 1.62 -14.09
C ALA A 91 -34.50 1.43 -12.57
N ASN A 92 -35.68 1.12 -12.01
CA ASN A 92 -35.84 0.86 -10.58
C ASN A 92 -34.98 -0.30 -10.10
N LYS A 93 -34.95 -1.42 -10.84
CA LYS A 93 -34.15 -2.60 -10.49
C LYS A 93 -32.66 -2.28 -10.57
N ALA A 94 -32.22 -1.57 -11.61
CA ALA A 94 -30.82 -1.18 -11.77
C ALA A 94 -30.32 -0.27 -10.64
N PHE A 95 -31.10 0.77 -10.28
CA PHE A 95 -30.73 1.69 -9.20
C PHE A 95 -30.70 1.00 -7.84
N VAL A 96 -31.69 0.16 -7.51
CA VAL A 96 -31.71 -0.58 -6.24
C VAL A 96 -30.53 -1.56 -6.13
N SER A 97 -30.20 -2.29 -7.21
CA SER A 97 -29.04 -3.19 -7.23
C SER A 97 -27.71 -2.44 -7.09
N LEU A 98 -27.54 -1.30 -7.77
CA LEU A 98 -26.34 -0.45 -7.64
C LEU A 98 -26.16 0.06 -6.21
N LEU A 99 -27.24 0.51 -5.56
CA LEU A 99 -27.21 0.93 -4.16
C LEU A 99 -26.77 -0.21 -3.24
N LEU A 100 -27.32 -1.40 -3.44
CA LEU A 100 -26.94 -2.61 -2.70
C LEU A 100 -25.45 -2.95 -2.87
N PHE A 101 -24.92 -2.93 -4.09
CA PHE A 101 -23.50 -3.19 -4.35
C PHE A 101 -22.59 -2.14 -3.71
N ASN A 102 -22.99 -0.88 -3.70
CA ASN A 102 -22.22 0.19 -3.07
C ASN A 102 -22.19 0.05 -1.53
N ILE A 103 -23.29 -0.38 -0.92
CA ILE A 103 -23.34 -0.65 0.54
C ILE A 103 -22.49 -1.89 0.89
N MET A 104 -22.51 -2.94 0.07
CA MET A 104 -21.73 -4.15 0.31
C MET A 104 -20.22 -3.94 0.14
N SER A 105 -19.82 -3.01 -0.74
CA SER A 105 -18.42 -2.69 -1.02
C SER A 105 -17.78 -1.75 0.02
N LYS A 106 -18.53 -1.30 1.03
CA LYS A 106 -18.12 -0.34 2.04
C LYS A 106 -17.73 -1.03 3.34
#